data_AF-A0A524MM01-F1
#
_entry.id   AF-A0A524MM01-F1
#
_cell.length_a   1.000
_cell.length_b   1.000
_cell.length_c   1.000
_cell.angle_alpha   90.00
_cell.angle_beta   90.00
_cell.angle_gamma   90.00
#
_symmetry.space_group_name_H-M   'P 1'
#
loop_
_entity.id
_entity.type
_entity.pdbx_description
1 polymer ?
#
loop_
_entity_poly.entity_id
_entity_poly.type
_entity_poly.pdbx_seq_one_letter_code
_entity_poly.pdbx_strand_id
1 'polypeptide(L)' 'MMQTDLLWFEQLEFLMIAGIVIALAYMALEHKDIVYAAFFFGFMASFVAGFFLLLEAPFIAGMQIAVYT' A
#
# COMPACT_ATOMS: atom_id res chain seq x y z
N MET A 1 24.12 -17.96 -4.71
CA MET A 1 22.73 -17.84 -5.18
C MET A 1 21.82 -17.03 -4.23
N MET A 2 22.14 -16.82 -2.95
CA MET A 2 21.22 -16.19 -1.98
C MET A 2 20.83 -14.71 -2.19
N GLN A 3 21.65 -13.85 -2.83
CA GLN A 3 21.39 -12.40 -2.83
C GLN A 3 20.48 -11.93 -3.98
N THR A 4 20.51 -12.61 -5.11
CA THR A 4 19.61 -12.33 -6.24
C THR A 4 18.17 -12.71 -5.93
N ASP A 5 17.97 -13.82 -5.19
CA ASP A 5 16.62 -14.33 -4.89
C ASP A 5 15.86 -13.37 -3.95
N LEU A 6 16.55 -12.72 -3.01
CA LEU A 6 15.99 -11.69 -2.14
C LEU A 6 15.58 -10.43 -2.92
N LEU A 7 16.42 -9.99 -3.87
CA LEU A 7 16.12 -8.83 -4.71
C LEU A 7 14.85 -9.03 -5.56
N TRP A 8 14.72 -10.22 -6.17
CA TRP A 8 13.52 -10.55 -6.95
C TRP A 8 12.26 -10.61 -6.10
N PHE A 9 12.38 -11.03 -4.84
CA PHE A 9 11.26 -11.08 -3.92
C PHE A 9 10.78 -9.67 -3.53
N GLU A 10 11.69 -8.77 -3.16
CA GLU A 10 11.36 -7.37 -2.83
C GLU A 10 10.71 -6.63 -4.02
N GLN A 11 11.19 -6.87 -5.25
CA GLN A 11 10.61 -6.29 -6.46
C GLN A 11 9.20 -6.81 -6.70
N LEU A 12 8.96 -8.10 -6.47
CA LEU A 12 7.64 -8.71 -6.61
C LEU A 12 6.67 -8.17 -5.55
N GLU A 13 7.10 -8.04 -4.30
CA GLU A 13 6.32 -7.41 -3.22
C GLU A 13 5.95 -5.97 -3.57
N PHE A 14 6.91 -5.17 -4.06
CA PHE A 14 6.66 -3.81 -4.52
C PHE A 14 5.58 -3.77 -5.61
N LEU A 15 5.69 -4.61 -6.63
CA LEU A 15 4.73 -4.66 -7.73
C LEU A 15 3.33 -5.10 -7.26
N MET A 16 3.26 -6.06 -6.35
CA MET A 16 1.98 -6.49 -5.77
C MET A 16 1.32 -5.38 -4.97
N ILE A 17 2.06 -4.70 -4.10
CA ILE A 17 1.54 -3.56 -3.31
C ILE A 17 1.07 -2.44 -4.26
N ALA A 18 1.85 -2.13 -5.30
CA ALA A 18 1.46 -1.12 -6.30
C ALA A 18 0.18 -1.49 -7.04
N GLY A 19 0.03 -2.75 -7.45
CA GLY A 19 -1.19 -3.23 -8.08
C GLY A 19 -2.41 -3.09 -7.16
N ILE A 20 -2.26 -3.44 -5.88
CA ILE A 20 -3.35 -3.33 -4.89
C ILE A 20 -3.72 -1.86 -4.66
N VAL A 21 -2.74 -0.97 -4.47
CA VAL A 21 -3.00 0.47 -4.25
C VAL A 21 -3.75 1.07 -5.44
N ILE A 22 -3.36 0.75 -6.67
CA ILE A 22 -4.05 1.24 -7.87
C ILE A 22 -5.49 0.69 -7.94
N ALA A 23 -5.69 -0.60 -7.66
CA ALA A 23 -7.01 -1.21 -7.67
C ALA A 23 -7.93 -0.58 -6.61
N LEU A 24 -7.43 -0.34 -5.39
CA LEU A 24 -8.18 0.31 -4.33
C LEU A 24 -8.47 1.77 -4.62
N ALA A 25 -7.52 2.51 -5.19
CA ALA A 25 -7.73 3.88 -5.63
C ALA A 25 -8.83 3.96 -6.69
N TYR A 26 -8.82 3.04 -7.66
CA TYR A 26 -9.87 2.92 -8.67
C TYR A 26 -11.24 2.66 -8.02
N MET A 27 -11.32 1.69 -7.10
CA MET A 27 -12.57 1.42 -6.37
C MET A 27 -13.05 2.64 -5.56
N ALA A 28 -12.14 3.37 -4.91
CA ALA A 28 -12.49 4.56 -4.15
C ALA A 28 -13.10 5.66 -5.02
N LEU A 29 -12.65 5.80 -6.27
CA LEU A 29 -13.16 6.81 -7.22
C LEU A 29 -14.47 6.40 -7.90
N GLU A 30 -14.70 5.10 -8.11
CA GLU A 30 -15.88 4.63 -8.85
C GLU A 30 -17.16 4.58 -8.02
N HIS A 31 -17.05 4.46 -6.69
CA HIS A 31 -18.22 4.35 -5.82
C HIS A 31 -18.96 5.68 -5.67
N LYS A 32 -20.28 5.65 -5.90
CA LYS A 32 -21.16 6.82 -5.74
C LYS A 32 -21.45 7.16 -4.29
N ASP A 33 -21.31 6.18 -3.40
CA ASP A 33 -21.55 6.34 -1.97
C ASP A 33 -20.22 6.60 -1.26
N ILE A 34 -20.20 7.73 -0.55
CA ILE A 34 -19.03 8.27 0.14
C ILE A 34 -18.51 7.33 1.22
N VAL A 35 -19.37 6.49 1.82
CA VAL A 35 -18.96 5.56 2.89
C VAL A 35 -18.03 4.50 2.32
N TYR A 36 -18.37 3.92 1.17
CA TYR A 36 -17.53 2.94 0.50
C TYR A 36 -16.25 3.57 -0.04
N ALA A 37 -16.34 4.78 -0.61
CA ALA A 37 -15.16 5.53 -1.05
C ALA A 37 -14.17 5.77 0.10
N ALA A 38 -14.66 6.19 1.27
CA ALA A 38 -13.84 6.38 2.47
C ALA A 38 -13.23 5.07 2.98
N PHE A 39 -13.98 3.95 2.92
CA PHE A 39 -13.47 2.63 3.29
C PHE A 39 -12.32 2.19 2.39
N PHE A 40 -12.48 2.27 1.06
CA PHE A 40 -11.41 1.93 0.11
C PHE A 40 -10.19 2.85 0.29
N PHE A 41 -10.41 4.12 0.60
CA PHE A 41 -9.33 5.07 0.87
C PHE A 41 -8.53 4.72 2.13
N GLY A 42 -9.20 4.46 3.26
CA GLY A 42 -8.53 4.03 4.50
C GLY A 42 -7.81 2.69 4.33
N PHE A 43 -8.44 1.74 3.63
CA PHE A 43 -7.80 0.46 3.33
C PHE A 43 -6.57 0.62 2.44
N MET A 44 -6.64 1.46 1.41
CA MET A 44 -5.50 1.82 0.56
C MET A 44 -4.35 2.44 1.37
N ALA A 45 -4.66 3.31 2.34
CA ALA A 45 -3.64 3.96 3.17
C ALA A 45 -2.78 2.95 3.96
N SER A 46 -3.37 1.82 4.37
CA SER A 46 -2.63 0.72 5.02
C SER A 46 -1.63 0.04 4.07
N PHE A 47 -1.97 -0.13 2.78
CA PHE A 47 -1.05 -0.68 1.78
C PHE A 47 0.05 0.30 1.40
N VAL A 48 -0.24 1.61 1.41
CA VAL A 48 0.79 2.65 1.22
C VAL A 48 1.84 2.59 2.33
N ALA A 49 1.46 2.22 3.56
CA ALA A 49 2.43 1.98 4.64
C ALA A 49 3.40 0.83 4.31
N GLY A 50 2.95 -0.18 3.55
CA GLY A 50 3.78 -1.27 3.04
C GLY A 50 4.95 -0.78 2.17
N PHE A 51 4.77 0.26 1.35
CA PHE A 51 5.88 0.86 0.60
C PHE A 51 6.95 1.46 1.52
N PHE A 52 6.53 2.14 2.59
CA PHE A 52 7.49 2.71 3.53
C PHE A 52 8.24 1.63 4.31
N LEU A 53 7.62 0.47 4.56
CA LEU A 53 8.32 -0.67 5.15
C LEU A 53 9.37 -1.27 4.19
N LEU A 54 9.04 -1.42 2.90
CA LEU A 54 10.00 -1.87 1.88
C LEU A 54 11.17 -0.90 1.69
N LEU A 55 10.95 0.39 1.91
CA LEU A 55 11.98 1.42 1.84
C LEU A 55 12.78 1.58 3.15
N GLU A 56 12.63 0.66 4.10
CA GLU A 56 13.26 0.72 5.42
C GLU A 56 12.94 2.02 6.21
N ALA A 57 11.73 2.56 6.03
CA ALA A 57 11.23 3.78 6.67
C ALA A 57 10.10 3.49 7.69
N PRO A 58 10.39 2.74 8.79
CA PRO A 58 9.35 2.25 9.71
C PRO A 58 8.62 3.36 10.47
N PHE A 59 9.31 4.46 10.78
CA PHE A 59 8.68 5.62 11.42
C PHE A 59 7.60 6.24 10.52
N ILE A 60 7.90 6.42 9.22
CA ILE A 60 6.95 6.98 8.26
C ILE A 60 5.79 6.00 8.03
N ALA A 61 6.06 4.69 7.97
CA ALA A 61 5.02 3.67 7.91
C ALA A 61 4.07 3.73 9.12
N GLY A 62 4.62 3.90 10.33
CA GLY A 62 3.81 4.07 11.54
C GLY A 62 2.95 5.33 11.50
N MET A 63 3.51 6.45 11.03
CA MET A 63 2.76 7.70 10.86
C MET A 63 1.67 7.59 9.79
N GLN A 64 1.93 6.88 8.69
CA GLN A 64 0.95 6.63 7.64
C GLN A 64 -0.28 5.91 8.20
N ILE A 65 -0.06 4.88 9.01
CA ILE A 65 -1.16 4.14 9.64
C ILE A 65 -1.88 5.01 10.66
N ALA A 66 -1.16 5.71 11.53
CA ALA A 66 -1.77 6.49 12.61
C ALA A 66 -2.60 7.70 12.13
N VAL A 67 -2.26 8.26 10.95
CA VAL A 67 -2.89 9.49 10.45
C VAL A 67 -3.91 9.23 9.35
N TYR A 68 -3.65 8.27 8.47
CA TYR A 68 -4.43 8.08 7.24
C TYR A 68 -5.28 6.80 7.19
N THR A 69 -5.15 5.90 8.17
CA THR A 69 -5.97 4.67 8.27
C THR A 69 -7.03 4.83 9.35
#